data_AF-A0A5C5PV05-F1
#
_entry.id   AF-A0A5C5PV05-F1
#
_cell.length_a   1.000
_cell.length_b   1.000
_cell.length_c   1.000
_cell.angle_alpha   90.00
_cell.angle_beta   90.00
_cell.angle_gamma   90.00
#
_symmetry.space_group_name_H-M   'P 1'
#
loop_
_entity.id
_entity.type
_entity.pdbx_description
1 polymer ?
#
loop_
_entity_poly.entity_id
_entity_poly.type
_entity_poly.pdbx_seq_one_letter_code
_entity_poly.pdbx_strand_id
1 'polypeptide(L)'
;MSASPENILILCTGLLIFTGYMTFLVIALYVAYTKLDALLGYFQNSPAVMIRASFKNSGPWGRLFMLGAIVGVIKTPGLYLPDGGVSAEDIARFPQGLRKRLLLLNRVGGGSIWALMTYSAVLLVDWSTMGVIRLTIVVATLVVLCAWGFLCVYLGSTQINHMAGIFKHSESIQSRLKLDAGGYFGKGLFIVAASVIVVCSPVFIKRGTLDVHDFRGIPGGLKSTLYGVFFMTVCLMVTLCVLYLFRR
;
A
#
# COMPACT_ATOMS: atom_id res chain seq x y z
N MET A 1 27.29 -25.64 23.93
CA MET A 1 26.43 -25.46 22.74
C MET A 1 27.03 -24.37 21.87
N SER A 2 27.85 -24.73 20.88
CA SER A 2 28.32 -23.78 19.86
C SER A 2 27.14 -23.46 18.93
N ALA A 3 26.71 -22.20 18.88
CA ALA A 3 25.68 -21.79 17.93
C ALA A 3 26.15 -22.09 16.50
N SER A 4 25.31 -22.74 15.69
CA SER A 4 25.64 -22.97 14.28
C SER A 4 25.84 -21.61 13.59
N PRO A 5 26.76 -21.51 12.60
CA PRO A 5 27.01 -20.26 11.89
C PRO A 5 25.75 -19.67 11.25
N GLU A 6 24.80 -20.52 10.88
CA GLU A 6 23.49 -20.14 10.33
C GLU A 6 22.62 -19.38 11.33
N ASN A 7 22.56 -19.85 12.58
CA ASN A 7 21.79 -19.20 13.64
C ASN A 7 22.37 -17.83 14.00
N ILE A 8 23.71 -17.71 13.99
CA ILE A 8 24.40 -16.44 14.21
C ILE A 8 24.06 -15.45 13.09
N LEU A 9 24.11 -15.89 11.83
CA LEU A 9 23.79 -15.04 10.67
C LEU A 9 22.34 -14.54 10.71
N ILE A 10 21.39 -15.42 11.03
CA ILE A 10 19.97 -15.06 11.15
C ILE A 10 19.77 -14.02 12.26
N LEU A 11 20.40 -14.24 13.42
CA LEU A 11 20.28 -13.35 14.58
C LEU A 11 20.90 -11.97 14.29
N CYS A 12 22.10 -11.93 13.70
CA CYS A 12 22.77 -10.69 13.29
C CYS A 12 21.97 -9.92 12.25
N THR A 13 21.40 -10.61 11.25
CA THR A 13 20.56 -9.99 10.21
C THR A 13 19.28 -9.40 10.81
N GLY A 14 18.63 -10.12 11.73
CA GLY A 14 17.45 -9.62 12.43
C GLY A 14 17.73 -8.41 13.30
N LEU A 15 18.85 -8.45 14.04
CA LEU A 15 19.28 -7.32 14.86
C LEU A 15 19.54 -6.08 14.00
N LEU A 16 20.18 -6.23 12.84
CA LEU A 16 20.42 -5.14 11.89
C LEU A 16 19.12 -4.56 11.33
N ILE A 17 18.17 -5.40 10.91
CA ILE A 17 16.88 -4.93 10.37
C ILE A 17 16.06 -4.24 11.46
N PHE A 18 16.02 -4.81 12.67
CA PHE A 18 15.29 -4.26 13.80
C PHE A 18 15.88 -2.91 14.26
N THR A 19 17.19 -2.83 14.43
CA THR A 19 17.87 -1.58 14.81
C THR A 19 17.72 -0.51 13.72
N GLY A 20 17.80 -0.91 12.44
CA GLY A 20 17.53 -0.01 11.31
C GLY A 20 16.10 0.54 11.32
N TYR A 21 15.11 -0.32 11.57
CA TYR A 21 13.70 0.10 11.67
C TYR A 21 13.45 1.03 12.86
N MET A 22 14.03 0.73 14.03
CA MET A 22 13.91 1.60 15.21
C MET A 22 14.57 2.95 14.99
N THR A 23 15.75 2.97 14.37
CA THR A 23 16.44 4.22 14.00
C THR A 23 15.60 5.04 13.03
N PHE A 24 15.00 4.39 12.02
CA PHE A 24 14.07 5.05 11.10
C PHE A 24 12.86 5.64 11.84
N LEU A 25 12.23 4.90 12.75
CA LEU A 25 11.09 5.39 13.53
C LEU A 25 11.47 6.60 14.39
N VAL A 26 12.63 6.57 15.05
CA VAL A 26 13.12 7.70 15.84
C VAL A 26 13.37 8.93 14.95
N ILE A 27 14.00 8.76 13.79
CA ILE A 27 14.22 9.86 12.84
C ILE A 27 12.89 10.41 12.31
N ALA A 28 11.96 9.54 11.91
CA ALA A 28 10.66 9.94 11.40
C ALA A 28 9.85 10.68 12.46
N LEU A 29 9.92 10.22 13.71
CA LEU A 29 9.25 10.85 14.84
C LEU A 29 9.90 12.20 15.17
N TYR A 30 11.23 12.29 15.17
CA TYR A 30 11.96 13.54 15.36
C TYR A 30 11.57 14.59 14.31
N VAL A 31 11.50 14.19 13.03
CA VAL A 31 11.03 15.07 11.94
C VAL A 31 9.56 15.45 12.14
N ALA A 32 8.71 14.50 12.55
CA ALA A 32 7.30 14.77 12.84
C ALA A 32 7.08 15.68 14.06
N TYR A 33 8.02 15.75 15.01
CA TYR A 33 7.92 16.66 16.16
C TYR A 33 8.53 18.03 15.89
N THR A 34 9.59 18.10 15.07
CA THR A 34 10.36 19.36 14.87
C THR A 34 10.00 20.11 13.58
N LYS A 35 9.57 19.40 12.54
CA LYS A 35 9.32 19.99 11.20
C LYS A 35 7.87 19.94 10.77
N LEU A 36 6.99 19.22 11.48
CA LEU A 36 5.58 19.10 11.10
C LEU A 36 4.85 20.44 11.09
N ASP A 37 5.14 21.33 12.03
CA ASP A 37 4.51 22.65 12.08
C ASP A 37 4.93 23.56 10.92
N ALA A 38 6.21 23.52 10.57
CA ALA A 38 6.71 24.20 9.38
C ALA A 38 6.10 23.61 8.10
N LEU A 39 5.96 22.27 8.03
CA LEU A 39 5.34 21.59 6.90
C LEU A 39 3.86 21.95 6.74
N LEU A 40 3.09 21.97 7.83
CA LEU A 40 1.69 22.40 7.82
C LEU A 40 1.56 23.86 7.40
N GLY A 41 2.52 24.72 7.77
CA GLY A 41 2.58 26.12 7.33
C GLY A 41 2.65 26.28 5.80
N TYR A 42 3.27 25.34 5.08
CA TYR A 42 3.33 25.36 3.62
C TYR A 42 2.07 24.82 2.92
N PHE A 43 1.19 24.11 3.65
CA PHE A 43 -0.02 23.47 3.10
C PHE A 43 -1.31 24.06 3.70
N GLN A 44 -1.28 25.30 4.20
CA GLN A 44 -2.44 25.95 4.82
C GLN A 44 -3.61 26.15 3.84
N ASN A 45 -3.34 26.30 2.54
CA ASN A 45 -4.36 26.45 1.50
C ASN A 45 -4.82 25.12 0.90
N SER A 46 -4.41 23.98 1.49
CA SER A 46 -4.66 22.65 0.96
C SER A 46 -5.66 21.87 1.85
N PRO A 47 -6.95 21.79 1.46
CA PRO A 47 -8.01 21.16 2.26
C PRO A 47 -7.70 19.70 2.66
N ALA A 48 -7.04 18.93 1.78
CA ALA A 48 -6.72 17.53 2.03
C ALA A 48 -5.71 17.32 3.17
N VAL A 49 -4.84 18.31 3.38
CA VAL A 49 -3.87 18.32 4.49
C VAL A 49 -4.53 18.89 5.75
N MET A 50 -5.34 19.94 5.61
CA MET A 50 -5.97 20.61 6.75
C MET A 50 -7.10 19.83 7.41
N ILE A 51 -7.90 19.05 6.68
CA ILE A 51 -8.89 18.14 7.26
C ILE A 51 -8.21 17.10 8.18
N ARG A 52 -6.98 16.70 7.84
CA ARG A 52 -6.21 15.74 8.62
C ARG A 52 -5.36 16.41 9.71
N ALA A 53 -5.24 17.74 9.72
CA ALA A 53 -4.42 18.49 10.68
C ALA A 53 -4.85 18.27 12.14
N SER A 54 -6.11 17.91 12.38
CA SER A 54 -6.63 17.50 13.68
C SER A 54 -5.85 16.32 14.30
N PHE A 55 -5.25 15.45 13.47
CA PHE A 55 -4.45 14.31 13.92
C PHE A 55 -3.07 14.70 14.48
N LYS A 56 -2.62 15.95 14.32
CA LYS A 56 -1.38 16.47 14.93
C LYS A 56 -1.37 16.31 16.45
N ASN A 57 -2.53 16.41 17.09
CA ASN A 57 -2.68 16.33 18.54
C ASN A 57 -2.95 14.90 19.05
N SER A 58 -3.08 13.92 18.15
CA SER A 58 -3.37 12.52 18.49
C SER A 58 -2.13 11.72 18.92
N GLY A 59 -1.13 12.39 19.50
CA GLY A 59 0.10 11.76 20.00
C GLY A 59 1.13 11.37 18.91
N PRO A 60 2.13 10.53 19.27
CA PRO A 60 3.26 10.16 18.41
C PRO A 60 2.84 9.57 17.06
N TRP A 61 1.85 8.68 17.08
CA TRP A 61 1.33 8.00 15.89
C TRP A 61 0.53 8.93 14.98
N GLY A 62 -0.24 9.87 15.55
CA GLY A 62 -0.97 10.89 14.78
C GLY A 62 -0.04 11.82 14.02
N ARG A 63 1.08 12.21 14.63
CA ARG A 63 2.12 13.03 13.99
C ARG A 63 2.86 12.30 12.87
N LEU A 64 3.17 11.01 13.06
CA LEU A 64 3.73 10.17 11.99
C LEU A 64 2.76 10.00 10.82
N PHE A 65 1.47 9.79 11.12
CA PHE A 65 0.43 9.67 10.09
C PHE A 65 0.27 10.96 9.28
N MET A 66 0.30 12.11 9.95
CA MET A 66 0.31 13.42 9.31
C MET A 66 1.53 13.63 8.41
N LEU A 67 2.73 13.30 8.91
CA LEU A 67 3.95 13.36 8.13
C LEU A 67 3.84 12.47 6.88
N GLY A 68 3.36 11.23 7.04
CA GLY A 68 3.09 10.32 5.93
C GLY A 68 2.10 10.87 4.91
N ALA A 69 1.02 11.54 5.37
CA ALA A 69 0.03 12.17 4.50
C ALA A 69 0.63 13.33 3.69
N ILE A 70 1.40 14.22 4.33
CA ILE A 70 2.09 15.34 3.65
C ILE A 70 3.10 14.79 2.63
N VAL A 71 3.88 13.77 3.01
CA VAL A 71 4.81 13.13 2.07
C VAL A 71 4.08 12.43 0.93
N GLY A 72 2.92 11.83 1.18
CA GLY A 72 2.06 11.24 0.15
C GLY A 72 1.56 12.27 -0.87
N VAL A 73 1.14 13.44 -0.39
CA VAL A 73 0.77 14.60 -1.22
C VAL A 73 1.95 15.07 -2.08
N ILE A 74 3.13 15.24 -1.48
CA ILE A 74 4.34 15.70 -2.18
C ILE A 74 4.86 14.68 -3.20
N LYS A 75 4.77 13.38 -2.86
CA LYS A 75 5.21 12.26 -3.72
C LYS A 75 4.29 12.11 -4.94
N THR A 76 3.00 12.36 -4.76
CA THR A 76 1.96 12.07 -5.75
C THR A 76 0.99 13.26 -5.84
N PRO A 77 1.45 14.44 -6.27
CA PRO A 77 0.61 15.64 -6.29
C PRO A 77 -0.56 15.49 -7.26
N GLY A 78 -0.40 14.72 -8.34
CA GLY A 78 -1.47 14.39 -9.29
C GLY A 78 -2.65 13.62 -8.68
N LEU A 79 -2.49 13.04 -7.47
CA LEU A 79 -3.58 12.41 -6.73
C LEU A 79 -4.49 13.44 -6.03
N TYR A 80 -3.99 14.64 -5.77
CA TYR A 80 -4.67 15.66 -4.94
C TYR A 80 -4.97 16.98 -5.69
N LEU A 81 -4.30 17.23 -6.82
CA LEU A 81 -4.53 18.37 -7.71
C LEU A 81 -5.92 18.36 -8.38
N PRO A 82 -6.42 17.22 -8.93
CA PRO A 82 -7.72 17.20 -9.62
C PRO A 82 -8.93 17.48 -8.71
N ASP A 83 -8.79 17.23 -7.41
CA ASP A 83 -9.87 17.40 -6.42
C ASP A 83 -9.90 18.80 -5.78
N GLY A 84 -8.97 19.69 -6.14
CA GLY A 84 -8.73 20.92 -5.37
C GLY A 84 -8.27 20.65 -3.93
N GLY A 85 -7.85 19.42 -3.62
CA GLY A 85 -7.43 19.02 -2.28
C GLY A 85 -6.06 19.60 -1.88
N VAL A 86 -5.25 20.00 -2.87
CA VAL A 86 -3.94 20.64 -2.66
C VAL A 86 -3.75 21.76 -3.69
N SER A 87 -3.32 22.93 -3.24
CA SER A 87 -3.01 24.06 -4.13
C SER A 87 -1.73 23.79 -4.91
N ALA A 88 -1.76 24.00 -6.24
CA ALA A 88 -0.58 23.91 -7.10
C ALA A 88 0.52 24.89 -6.66
N GLU A 89 0.12 26.02 -6.09
CA GLU A 89 1.01 27.08 -5.61
C GLU A 89 1.75 26.67 -4.32
N ASP A 90 1.07 25.96 -3.41
CA ASP A 90 1.66 25.41 -2.18
C ASP A 90 2.73 24.36 -2.52
N ILE A 91 2.47 23.51 -3.52
CA ILE A 91 3.45 22.53 -4.01
C ILE A 91 4.65 23.22 -4.68
N ALA A 92 4.40 24.27 -5.47
CA ALA A 92 5.44 24.99 -6.20
C ALA A 92 6.37 25.80 -5.27
N ARG A 93 5.82 26.37 -4.19
CA ARG A 93 6.58 27.11 -3.17
C ARG A 93 7.37 26.22 -2.21
N PHE A 94 7.15 24.90 -2.25
CA PHE A 94 7.78 23.98 -1.32
C PHE A 94 9.29 23.83 -1.57
N PRO A 95 10.15 23.99 -0.55
CA PRO A 95 11.60 23.96 -0.73
C PRO A 95 12.08 22.60 -1.24
N GLN A 96 12.77 22.60 -2.38
CA GLN A 96 13.23 21.37 -3.05
C GLN A 96 14.15 20.51 -2.17
N GLY A 97 14.96 21.13 -1.33
CA GLY A 97 15.84 20.42 -0.38
C GLY A 97 15.06 19.61 0.66
N LEU A 98 13.97 20.17 1.19
CA LEU A 98 13.10 19.49 2.16
C LEU A 98 12.31 18.37 1.48
N ARG A 99 11.86 18.60 0.24
CA ARG A 99 11.17 17.60 -0.60
C ARG A 99 12.02 16.36 -0.79
N LYS A 100 13.27 16.53 -1.24
CA LYS A 100 14.19 15.39 -1.47
C LYS A 100 14.42 14.59 -0.18
N ARG A 101 14.64 15.25 0.95
CA ARG A 101 14.85 14.60 2.25
C ARG A 101 13.63 13.80 2.71
N LEU A 102 12.43 14.36 2.55
CA LEU A 102 11.18 13.69 2.89
C LEU A 102 10.87 12.50 1.98
N LEU A 103 11.12 12.62 0.67
CA LEU A 103 10.98 11.49 -0.25
C LEU A 103 12.00 10.39 0.05
N LEU A 104 13.23 10.75 0.39
CA LEU A 104 14.26 9.80 0.80
C LEU A 104 13.84 9.08 2.08
N LEU A 105 13.37 9.81 3.08
CA LEU A 105 12.87 9.25 4.34
C LEU A 105 11.74 8.24 4.09
N ASN A 106 10.75 8.60 3.26
CA ASN A 106 9.65 7.69 2.93
C ASN A 106 10.10 6.47 2.10
N ARG A 107 11.09 6.64 1.22
CA ARG A 107 11.66 5.51 0.46
C ARG A 107 12.42 4.56 1.38
N VAL A 108 13.24 5.08 2.29
CA VAL A 108 13.96 4.29 3.30
C VAL A 108 12.97 3.59 4.23
N GLY A 109 11.98 4.32 4.76
CA GLY A 109 10.93 3.75 5.61
C GLY A 109 10.14 2.64 4.94
N GLY A 110 9.70 2.87 3.70
CA GLY A 110 9.05 1.84 2.89
C GLY A 110 9.94 0.61 2.69
N GLY A 111 11.22 0.82 2.37
CA GLY A 111 12.21 -0.25 2.24
C GLY A 111 12.41 -1.04 3.53
N SER A 112 12.49 -0.36 4.68
CA SER A 112 12.61 -1.00 5.99
C SER A 112 11.38 -1.83 6.37
N ILE A 113 10.17 -1.35 6.06
CA ILE A 113 8.93 -2.11 6.26
C ILE A 113 8.92 -3.36 5.39
N TRP A 114 9.26 -3.23 4.10
CA TRP A 114 9.36 -4.38 3.19
C TRP A 114 10.40 -5.38 3.69
N ALA A 115 11.61 -4.94 4.05
CA ALA A 115 12.65 -5.81 4.59
C ALA A 115 12.21 -6.56 5.85
N LEU A 116 11.47 -5.90 6.75
CA LEU A 116 10.92 -6.52 7.95
C LEU A 116 9.84 -7.55 7.61
N MET A 117 8.97 -7.27 6.64
CA MET A 117 7.99 -8.24 6.13
C MET A 117 8.69 -9.46 5.53
N THR A 118 9.69 -9.28 4.66
CA THR A 118 10.44 -10.40 4.06
C THR A 118 11.21 -11.20 5.10
N TYR A 119 11.88 -10.55 6.05
CA TYR A 119 12.61 -11.21 7.13
C TYR A 119 11.67 -11.98 8.07
N SER A 120 10.50 -11.42 8.40
CA SER A 120 9.47 -12.12 9.17
C SER A 120 8.94 -13.34 8.42
N ALA A 121 8.76 -13.26 7.09
CA ALA A 121 8.34 -14.41 6.29
C ALA A 121 9.41 -15.52 6.28
N VAL A 122 10.69 -15.16 6.26
CA VAL A 122 11.81 -16.11 6.35
C VAL A 122 11.88 -16.79 7.72
N LEU A 123 11.68 -16.05 8.81
CA LEU A 123 11.66 -16.58 10.18
C LEU A 123 10.40 -17.38 10.53
N LEU A 124 9.26 -17.04 9.91
CA LEU A 124 7.99 -17.74 10.10
C LEU A 124 7.94 -19.10 9.38
N VAL A 125 8.94 -19.40 8.57
CA VAL A 125 9.07 -20.67 7.86
C VAL A 125 10.26 -21.42 8.45
N ASP A 126 10.01 -22.46 9.25
CA ASP A 126 11.08 -23.35 9.71
C ASP A 126 11.50 -24.28 8.57
N TRP A 127 12.43 -23.81 7.74
CA TRP A 127 12.88 -24.49 6.51
C TRP A 127 13.46 -25.89 6.75
N SER A 128 14.01 -26.15 7.93
CA SER A 128 14.75 -27.39 8.26
C SER A 128 13.89 -28.49 8.90
N THR A 129 12.76 -28.14 9.51
CA THR A 129 11.86 -29.11 10.18
C THR A 129 10.58 -29.38 9.40
N MET A 130 10.34 -28.64 8.31
CA MET A 130 9.19 -28.85 7.44
C MET A 130 9.36 -30.11 6.59
N GLY A 131 8.41 -31.04 6.70
CA GLY A 131 8.28 -32.13 5.73
C GLY A 131 8.19 -31.56 4.30
N VAL A 132 8.76 -32.29 3.33
CA VAL A 132 8.89 -31.87 1.92
C VAL A 132 7.59 -31.31 1.33
N ILE A 133 6.44 -31.84 1.75
CA ILE A 133 5.10 -31.40 1.34
C ILE A 133 4.82 -29.96 1.78
N ARG A 134 5.11 -29.59 3.04
CA ARG A 134 4.85 -28.25 3.58
C ARG A 134 5.79 -27.21 2.95
N LEU A 135 7.05 -27.58 2.75
CA LEU A 135 8.03 -26.75 2.04
C LEU A 135 7.57 -26.46 0.60
N THR A 136 7.12 -27.49 -0.11
CA THR A 136 6.60 -27.35 -1.48
C THR A 136 5.39 -26.41 -1.53
N ILE A 137 4.46 -26.52 -0.56
CA ILE A 137 3.29 -25.63 -0.47
C ILE A 137 3.70 -24.18 -0.20
N VAL A 138 4.66 -23.93 0.69
CA VAL A 138 5.15 -22.57 0.98
C VAL A 138 5.82 -21.96 -0.24
N VAL A 139 6.73 -22.68 -0.90
CA VAL A 139 7.42 -22.21 -2.11
C VAL A 139 6.41 -21.96 -3.23
N ALA A 140 5.47 -22.88 -3.46
CA ALA A 140 4.40 -22.70 -4.43
C ALA A 140 3.56 -21.46 -4.11
N THR A 141 3.20 -21.24 -2.84
CA THR A 141 2.43 -20.07 -2.41
C THR A 141 3.17 -18.77 -2.67
N LEU A 142 4.48 -18.72 -2.42
CA LEU A 142 5.32 -17.55 -2.70
C LEU A 142 5.42 -17.26 -4.20
N VAL A 143 5.62 -18.30 -5.02
CA VAL A 143 5.65 -18.16 -6.48
C VAL A 143 4.32 -17.65 -7.01
N VAL A 144 3.21 -18.21 -6.51
CA VAL A 144 1.86 -17.78 -6.89
C VAL A 144 1.61 -16.34 -6.43
N LEU A 145 2.04 -15.93 -5.23
CA LEU A 145 1.95 -14.54 -4.75
C LEU A 145 2.70 -13.56 -5.65
N CYS A 146 3.90 -13.92 -6.09
CA CYS A 146 4.70 -13.09 -7.00
C CYS A 146 4.04 -12.98 -8.38
N ALA A 147 3.60 -14.10 -8.96
CA ALA A 147 2.89 -14.12 -10.24
C ALA A 147 1.57 -13.33 -10.16
N TRP A 148 0.85 -13.47 -9.04
CA TRP A 148 -0.37 -12.75 -8.73
C TRP A 148 -0.15 -11.24 -8.67
N GLY A 149 0.90 -10.80 -7.97
CA GLY A 149 1.28 -9.39 -7.89
C GLY A 149 1.61 -8.82 -9.27
N PHE A 150 2.37 -9.56 -10.09
CA PHE A 150 2.69 -9.15 -11.45
C PHE A 150 1.44 -9.04 -12.33
N LEU A 151 0.52 -10.01 -12.24
CA LEU A 151 -0.75 -10.00 -12.96
C LEU A 151 -1.61 -8.79 -12.57
N CYS A 152 -1.69 -8.44 -11.29
CA CYS A 152 -2.42 -7.26 -10.82
C CYS A 152 -1.85 -5.97 -11.41
N VAL A 153 -0.52 -5.85 -11.45
CA VAL A 153 0.17 -4.68 -12.01
C VAL A 153 0.00 -4.61 -13.52
N TYR A 154 0.08 -5.76 -14.21
CA TYR A 154 -0.15 -5.86 -15.65
C TYR A 154 -1.57 -5.45 -16.01
N LEU A 155 -2.58 -6.06 -15.37
CA LEU A 155 -3.99 -5.70 -15.56
C LEU A 155 -4.24 -4.23 -15.24
N GLY A 156 -3.62 -3.70 -14.19
CA GLY A 156 -3.75 -2.29 -13.83
C GLY A 156 -3.09 -1.37 -14.85
N SER A 157 -2.05 -1.82 -15.55
CA SER A 157 -1.42 -1.05 -16.62
C SER A 157 -2.24 -1.06 -17.90
N THR A 158 -2.95 -2.15 -18.18
CA THR A 158 -3.67 -2.36 -19.45
C THR A 158 -5.14 -1.93 -19.38
N GLN A 159 -5.81 -2.16 -18.25
CA GLN A 159 -7.26 -2.03 -18.11
C GLN A 159 -7.71 -0.72 -17.44
N ILE A 160 -6.80 0.05 -16.80
CA ILE A 160 -7.21 1.21 -15.99
C ILE A 160 -7.92 2.29 -16.81
N ASN A 161 -7.45 2.59 -18.02
CA ASN A 161 -8.09 3.57 -18.91
C ASN A 161 -9.45 3.08 -19.41
N HIS A 162 -9.56 1.78 -19.67
CA HIS A 162 -10.81 1.17 -20.09
C HIS A 162 -11.85 1.17 -18.95
N MET A 163 -11.42 0.88 -17.71
CA MET A 163 -12.26 0.98 -16.52
C MET A 163 -12.65 2.42 -16.19
N ALA A 164 -11.75 3.38 -16.41
CA ALA A 164 -12.04 4.81 -16.24
C ALA A 164 -13.18 5.28 -17.16
N GLY A 165 -13.23 4.76 -18.39
CA GLY A 165 -14.28 5.06 -19.36
C GLY A 165 -15.63 4.44 -19.02
N ILE A 166 -15.63 3.20 -18.51
CA ILE A 166 -16.86 2.48 -18.14
C ILE A 166 -17.50 3.06 -16.87
N PHE A 167 -16.70 3.42 -15.88
CA PHE A 167 -17.18 3.85 -14.55
C PHE A 167 -17.19 5.36 -14.39
N LYS A 168 -17.74 6.09 -15.37
CA LYS A 168 -17.66 7.56 -15.39
C LYS A 168 -18.49 8.23 -14.30
N HIS A 169 -19.59 7.59 -13.87
CA HIS A 169 -20.52 8.12 -12.88
C HIS A 169 -20.37 7.48 -11.49
N SER A 170 -19.45 6.51 -11.36
CA SER A 170 -19.26 5.75 -10.13
C SER A 170 -18.14 6.31 -9.25
N GLU A 171 -18.50 7.01 -8.17
CA GLU A 171 -17.56 7.64 -7.23
C GLU A 171 -16.57 6.65 -6.60
N SER A 172 -17.01 5.42 -6.30
CA SER A 172 -16.19 4.39 -5.66
C SER A 172 -14.98 3.94 -6.49
N ILE A 173 -15.09 3.98 -7.82
CA ILE A 173 -14.01 3.59 -8.76
C ILE A 173 -13.23 4.82 -9.19
N GLN A 174 -13.89 5.95 -9.47
CA GLN A 174 -13.22 7.21 -9.84
C GLN A 174 -12.31 7.73 -8.72
N SER A 175 -12.74 7.65 -7.46
CA SER A 175 -11.89 8.01 -6.31
C SER A 175 -10.62 7.15 -6.22
N ARG A 176 -10.68 5.91 -6.68
CA ARG A 176 -9.56 4.95 -6.64
C ARG A 176 -8.72 4.97 -7.90
N LEU A 177 -9.25 5.46 -9.02
CA LEU A 177 -8.52 5.62 -10.28
C LEU A 177 -7.27 6.50 -10.08
N LYS A 178 -7.33 7.41 -9.11
CA LYS A 178 -6.21 8.26 -8.68
C LYS A 178 -4.98 7.48 -8.22
N LEU A 179 -5.16 6.22 -7.78
CA LEU A 179 -4.06 5.32 -7.43
C LEU A 179 -3.14 5.03 -8.63
N ASP A 180 -3.57 5.27 -9.88
CA ASP A 180 -2.72 5.15 -11.07
C ASP A 180 -1.44 6.00 -10.97
N ALA A 181 -1.56 7.19 -10.36
CA ALA A 181 -0.42 8.10 -10.14
C ALA A 181 0.66 7.51 -9.21
N GLY A 182 0.33 6.45 -8.45
CA GLY A 182 1.26 5.71 -7.60
C GLY A 182 2.22 4.78 -8.35
N GLY A 183 2.19 4.77 -9.69
CA GLY A 183 3.01 3.88 -10.52
C GLY A 183 2.53 2.42 -10.45
N TYR A 184 3.44 1.46 -10.65
CA TYR A 184 3.09 0.03 -10.68
C TYR A 184 2.36 -0.46 -9.42
N PHE A 185 2.81 -0.03 -8.23
CA PHE A 185 2.16 -0.40 -6.98
C PHE A 185 0.73 0.13 -6.87
N GLY A 186 0.51 1.37 -7.29
CA GLY A 186 -0.81 2.00 -7.29
C GLY A 186 -1.78 1.34 -8.27
N LYS A 187 -1.28 0.97 -9.47
CA LYS A 187 -2.02 0.17 -10.46
C LYS A 187 -2.45 -1.19 -9.92
N GLY A 188 -1.57 -1.88 -9.21
CA GLY A 188 -1.89 -3.16 -8.56
C GLY A 188 -3.00 -3.00 -7.49
N LEU A 189 -2.86 -2.00 -6.61
CA LEU A 189 -3.88 -1.70 -5.60
C LEU A 189 -5.24 -1.33 -6.20
N PHE A 190 -5.24 -0.57 -7.31
CA PHE A 190 -6.46 -0.23 -8.02
C PHE A 190 -7.20 -1.48 -8.49
N ILE A 191 -6.52 -2.43 -9.14
CA ILE A 191 -7.15 -3.67 -9.62
C ILE A 191 -7.71 -4.52 -8.48
N VAL A 192 -6.96 -4.65 -7.39
CA VAL A 192 -7.45 -5.39 -6.22
C VAL A 192 -8.70 -4.70 -5.66
N ALA A 193 -8.70 -3.38 -5.53
CA ALA A 193 -9.87 -2.65 -5.04
C ALA A 193 -11.07 -2.72 -6.01
N ALA A 194 -10.83 -2.60 -7.32
CA ALA A 194 -11.84 -2.72 -8.35
C ALA A 194 -12.48 -4.13 -8.35
N SER A 195 -11.67 -5.17 -8.10
CA SER A 195 -12.18 -6.54 -7.95
C SER A 195 -13.16 -6.66 -6.79
N VAL A 196 -12.84 -6.08 -5.62
CA VAL A 196 -13.73 -6.07 -4.44
C VAL A 196 -15.01 -5.30 -4.75
N ILE A 197 -14.93 -4.14 -5.41
CA ILE A 197 -16.11 -3.32 -5.74
C ILE A 197 -17.04 -4.08 -6.70
N VAL A 198 -16.49 -4.77 -7.70
CA VAL A 198 -17.28 -5.55 -8.67
C VAL A 198 -17.90 -6.79 -8.02
N VAL A 199 -17.18 -7.50 -7.15
CA VAL A 199 -17.73 -8.68 -6.45
C VAL A 199 -18.78 -8.28 -5.43
N CYS A 200 -18.51 -7.24 -4.64
CA CYS A 200 -19.42 -6.74 -3.61
C CYS A 200 -20.37 -5.64 -4.13
N SER A 201 -20.62 -5.59 -5.45
CA SER A 201 -21.40 -4.51 -6.06
C SER A 201 -22.79 -4.28 -5.45
N PRO A 202 -23.55 -5.29 -4.95
CA PRO A 202 -24.84 -5.03 -4.31
C PRO A 202 -24.72 -4.14 -3.06
N VAL A 203 -23.60 -4.20 -2.34
CA VAL A 203 -23.34 -3.36 -1.16
C VAL A 203 -23.05 -1.92 -1.57
N PHE A 204 -22.27 -1.72 -2.64
CA PHE A 204 -21.91 -0.39 -3.13
C PHE A 204 -23.07 0.32 -3.84
N ILE A 205 -23.93 -0.44 -4.53
CA ILE A 205 -25.19 0.05 -5.12
C ILE A 205 -26.16 0.50 -4.03
N LYS A 206 -26.34 -0.29 -2.96
CA LYS A 206 -27.19 0.10 -1.81
C LYS A 206 -26.71 1.37 -1.11
N ARG A 207 -25.42 1.67 -1.18
CA ARG A 207 -24.81 2.89 -0.62
C ARG A 207 -24.84 4.08 -1.59
N GLY A 208 -25.31 3.91 -2.83
CA GLY A 208 -25.30 4.96 -3.85
C GLY A 208 -23.92 5.32 -4.40
N THR A 209 -22.89 4.56 -4.07
CA THR A 209 -21.48 4.85 -4.45
C THR A 209 -21.02 4.20 -5.76
N LEU A 210 -21.86 3.34 -6.33
CA LEU A 210 -21.63 2.62 -7.58
C LEU A 210 -22.92 2.71 -8.41
N ASP A 211 -22.80 3.24 -9.63
CA ASP A 211 -23.94 3.41 -10.51
C ASP A 211 -24.34 2.07 -11.15
N VAL A 212 -25.66 1.82 -11.24
CA VAL A 212 -26.20 0.55 -11.74
C VAL A 212 -26.06 0.43 -13.27
N HIS A 213 -26.13 1.55 -14.00
CA HIS A 213 -25.92 1.57 -15.45
C HIS A 213 -24.46 1.32 -15.79
N ASP A 214 -23.52 1.97 -15.09
CA ASP A 214 -22.08 1.72 -15.25
C ASP A 214 -21.73 0.25 -14.96
N PHE A 215 -22.32 -0.33 -13.90
CA PHE A 215 -22.08 -1.72 -13.53
C PHE A 215 -22.64 -2.73 -14.54
N ARG A 216 -23.77 -2.43 -15.18
CA ARG A 216 -24.36 -3.28 -16.23
C ARG A 216 -23.61 -3.17 -17.56
N GLY A 217 -22.92 -2.05 -17.81
CA GLY A 217 -22.11 -1.82 -19.02
C GLY A 217 -20.77 -2.56 -19.05
N ILE A 218 -20.40 -3.30 -17.99
CA ILE A 218 -19.12 -4.01 -17.93
C ILE A 218 -19.10 -5.19 -18.91
N PRO A 219 -18.10 -5.29 -19.81
CA PRO A 219 -17.96 -6.46 -20.67
C PRO A 219 -17.68 -7.72 -19.86
N GLY A 220 -18.35 -8.82 -20.22
CA GLY A 220 -18.31 -10.09 -19.47
C GLY A 220 -16.89 -10.62 -19.20
N GLY A 221 -15.96 -10.45 -20.15
CA GLY A 221 -14.57 -10.86 -20.00
C GLY A 221 -13.81 -10.10 -18.89
N LEU A 222 -14.04 -8.79 -18.79
CA LEU A 222 -13.45 -7.97 -17.72
C LEU A 222 -14.07 -8.33 -16.36
N LYS A 223 -15.39 -8.53 -16.33
CA LYS A 223 -16.10 -8.94 -15.11
C LYS A 223 -15.57 -10.27 -14.58
N SER A 224 -15.43 -11.27 -15.45
CA SER A 224 -14.88 -12.59 -15.10
C SER A 224 -13.44 -12.49 -14.58
N THR A 225 -12.62 -11.67 -15.23
CA THR A 225 -11.23 -11.45 -14.82
C THR A 225 -11.16 -10.84 -13.41
N LEU A 226 -12.00 -9.83 -13.11
CA LEU A 226 -12.06 -9.21 -11.79
C LEU A 226 -12.61 -10.15 -10.71
N TYR A 227 -13.59 -11.01 -11.03
CA TYR A 227 -14.01 -12.07 -10.11
C TYR A 227 -12.86 -13.03 -9.81
N GLY A 228 -12.14 -13.49 -10.85
CA GLY A 228 -10.96 -14.33 -10.68
C GLY A 228 -9.90 -13.68 -9.79
N VAL A 229 -9.69 -12.36 -9.96
CA VAL A 229 -8.75 -11.59 -9.16
C VAL A 229 -9.10 -11.60 -7.67
N PHE A 230 -10.38 -11.37 -7.37
CA PHE A 230 -10.88 -11.38 -6.01
C PHE A 230 -10.75 -12.77 -5.36
N PHE A 231 -11.23 -13.82 -6.03
CA PHE A 231 -11.19 -15.18 -5.49
C PHE A 231 -9.76 -15.69 -5.29
N MET A 232 -8.84 -15.41 -6.22
CA MET A 232 -7.43 -15.74 -6.04
C MET A 232 -6.82 -15.02 -4.83
N THR A 233 -7.18 -13.75 -4.61
CA THR A 233 -6.72 -13.00 -3.42
C THR A 233 -7.24 -13.64 -2.13
N VAL A 234 -8.52 -14.05 -2.09
CA VAL A 234 -9.10 -14.74 -0.93
C VAL A 234 -8.44 -16.10 -0.71
N CYS A 235 -8.25 -16.91 -1.75
CA CYS A 235 -7.58 -18.20 -1.66
C CYS A 235 -6.15 -18.08 -1.13
N LEU A 236 -5.40 -17.07 -1.60
CA LEU A 236 -4.05 -16.79 -1.09
C LEU A 236 -4.07 -16.38 0.39
N MET A 237 -5.01 -15.53 0.79
CA MET A 237 -5.18 -15.15 2.20
C MET A 237 -5.54 -16.35 3.09
N VAL A 238 -6.46 -17.20 2.64
CA VAL A 238 -6.85 -18.42 3.37
C VAL A 238 -5.67 -19.38 3.47
N THR A 239 -4.91 -19.58 2.38
CA THR A 239 -3.74 -20.46 2.37
C THR A 239 -2.67 -19.97 3.34
N LEU A 240 -2.39 -18.66 3.35
CA LEU A 240 -1.46 -18.05 4.31
C LEU A 240 -1.96 -18.19 5.75
N CYS A 241 -3.26 -17.97 6.01
CA CYS A 241 -3.87 -18.18 7.32
C CYS A 241 -3.78 -19.63 7.79
N VAL A 242 -4.04 -20.60 6.91
CA VAL A 242 -3.93 -22.03 7.21
C VAL A 242 -2.47 -22.39 7.52
N LEU A 243 -1.51 -21.94 6.70
CA LEU A 243 -0.09 -22.15 6.95
C LEU A 243 0.37 -21.55 8.29
N TYR A 244 -0.19 -20.41 8.66
CA TYR A 244 0.03 -19.76 9.95
C TYR A 244 -0.60 -20.53 11.13
N LEU A 245 -1.84 -21.01 11.00
CA LEU A 245 -2.52 -21.75 12.06
C LEU A 245 -1.89 -23.12 12.31
N PHE A 246 -1.45 -23.82 11.26
CA PHE A 246 -0.71 -25.08 11.35
C PHE A 246 0.74 -24.92 11.83
N ARG A 247 1.17 -23.71 12.23
CA ARG A 247 2.44 -23.47 12.93
C ARG A 247 2.32 -23.71 14.45
N ARG A 248 1.11 -23.67 15.01
CA ARG A 248 0.83 -24.11 16.39
C ARG A 248 0.61 -25.62 16.44
#